data_AF-A0A2G5BAE4-F1
#
_entry.id   AF-A0A2G5BAE4-F1
#
_cell.length_a   1.000
_cell.length_b   1.000
_cell.length_c   1.000
_cell.angle_alpha   90.00
_cell.angle_beta   90.00
_cell.angle_gamma   90.00
#
_symmetry.space_group_name_H-M   'P 1'
#
loop_
_entity.id
_entity.type
_entity.pdbx_description
1 polymer ?
#
loop_
_entity_poly.entity_id
_entity_poly.type
_entity_poly.pdbx_seq_one_letter_code
_entity_poly.pdbx_strand_id
1 'polypeptide(L)'
;LSNWSAGMVRYHASIPGKGLRRMLVKHGFQVFLIDEFKTLTWYLYCGEGQLKKFLDIDNPRPHRQAEMPVIRSHAVLRCNNSKCEGRMVNSTIGRSCQRIINHNPIACLNFRYTVDGLQEHGSVPELFMRPRRAGNVSAAAPYDGLPMRRQQTE
;
A
#
# COMPACT_ATOMS: atom_id res chain seq x y z
N LEU A 1 -14.24 -1.32 -12.76
CA LEU A 1 -12.79 -1.67 -12.81
C LEU A 1 -12.18 -1.09 -14.08
N SER A 2 -11.22 -0.18 -13.94
CA SER A 2 -10.62 0.64 -14.99
C SER A 2 -10.08 -0.19 -16.16
N ASN A 3 -10.84 -0.25 -17.27
CA ASN A 3 -10.31 -0.59 -18.57
C ASN A 3 -9.81 0.74 -19.15
N TRP A 4 -8.50 0.96 -19.13
CA TRP A 4 -7.91 2.05 -19.91
C TRP A 4 -8.16 1.71 -21.38
N SER A 5 -9.02 2.49 -22.04
CA SER A 5 -9.32 2.36 -23.47
C SER A 5 -8.13 2.86 -24.27
N ALA A 6 -7.15 1.99 -24.50
CA ALA A 6 -6.13 2.21 -25.52
C ALA A 6 -6.68 1.72 -26.86
N GLY A 7 -6.59 2.57 -27.89
CA GLY A 7 -7.10 2.27 -29.23
C GLY A 7 -6.52 0.98 -29.79
N MET A 8 -7.41 0.08 -30.21
CA MET A 8 -7.24 -1.13 -31.02
C MET A 8 -5.79 -1.63 -31.25
N VAL A 9 -5.05 -2.00 -30.19
CA VAL A 9 -3.79 -2.74 -30.33
C VAL A 9 -4.11 -4.23 -30.18
N ARG A 10 -3.80 -5.03 -31.20
CA ARG A 10 -4.13 -6.48 -31.23
C ARG A 10 -3.54 -7.28 -30.06
N TYR A 11 -2.48 -6.77 -29.44
CA TYR A 11 -1.80 -7.40 -28.31
C TYR A 11 -1.50 -6.37 -27.22
N HIS A 12 -2.43 -6.24 -26.27
CA HIS A 12 -2.15 -5.52 -25.03
C HIS A 12 -1.44 -6.46 -24.05
N ALA A 13 -0.38 -5.97 -23.41
CA ALA A 13 0.17 -6.64 -22.25
C ALA A 13 -0.94 -6.91 -21.23
N SER A 14 -0.92 -8.08 -20.59
CA SER A 14 -1.91 -8.40 -19.57
C SER A 14 -1.82 -7.37 -18.44
N ILE A 15 -2.97 -6.83 -18.04
CA ILE A 15 -3.00 -5.85 -16.95
C ILE A 15 -2.56 -6.56 -15.66
N PRO A 16 -1.47 -6.12 -15.00
CA PRO A 16 -0.98 -6.76 -13.80
C PRO A 16 -2.07 -6.88 -12.73
N GLY A 17 -2.15 -8.07 -12.13
CA GLY A 17 -3.12 -8.39 -11.09
C GLY A 17 -4.58 -8.48 -11.54
N LYS A 18 -4.93 -8.31 -12.82
CA LYS A 18 -6.34 -8.44 -13.29
C LYS A 18 -6.89 -9.85 -13.08
N GLY A 19 -6.06 -10.87 -13.35
CA GLY A 19 -6.41 -12.26 -13.08
C GLY A 19 -6.64 -12.52 -11.59
N LEU A 20 -5.70 -12.08 -10.75
CA LEU A 20 -5.78 -12.21 -9.30
C LEU A 20 -7.04 -11.54 -8.73
N ARG A 21 -7.32 -10.30 -9.12
CA ARG A 21 -8.52 -9.57 -8.68
C ARG A 21 -9.81 -10.29 -9.08
N ARG A 22 -9.88 -10.80 -10.31
CA ARG A 22 -11.04 -11.59 -10.77
C ARG A 22 -11.22 -12.87 -9.97
N MET A 23 -10.12 -13.56 -9.68
CA MET A 23 -10.13 -14.78 -8.87
C MET A 23 -10.66 -14.49 -7.47
N LEU A 24 -10.15 -13.45 -6.79
CA LEU A 24 -10.61 -13.06 -5.46
C LEU A 24 -12.10 -12.71 -5.44
N VAL A 25 -12.58 -11.91 -6.41
CA VAL A 25 -14.01 -11.58 -6.53
C VAL A 25 -14.85 -12.85 -6.75
N LYS A 26 -14.39 -13.80 -7.58
CA LYS A 26 -15.09 -15.06 -7.83
C LYS A 26 -15.25 -15.91 -6.57
N HIS A 27 -14.28 -15.84 -5.66
CA HIS A 27 -14.33 -16.51 -4.35
C HIS A 27 -15.10 -15.71 -3.28
N GLY A 28 -15.80 -14.63 -3.65
CA GLY A 28 -16.64 -13.86 -2.74
C GLY A 28 -15.90 -12.78 -1.94
N PHE A 29 -14.62 -12.52 -2.22
CA PHE A 29 -13.90 -11.46 -1.54
C PHE A 29 -14.25 -10.08 -2.09
N GLN A 30 -14.39 -9.11 -1.18
CA GLN A 30 -14.44 -7.71 -1.55
C GLN A 30 -13.03 -7.24 -1.91
N VAL A 31 -12.85 -6.75 -3.13
CA VAL A 31 -11.54 -6.32 -3.65
C VAL A 31 -11.52 -4.81 -3.81
N PHE A 32 -10.62 -4.18 -3.06
CA PHE A 32 -10.35 -2.74 -3.13
C PHE A 32 -9.05 -2.46 -3.89
N LEU A 33 -9.02 -1.34 -4.60
CA LEU A 33 -7.80 -0.80 -5.20
C LEU A 33 -7.38 0.41 -4.38
N ILE A 34 -6.18 0.36 -3.83
CA ILE A 34 -5.62 1.48 -3.09
C ILE A 34 -4.85 2.35 -4.09
N ASP A 35 -5.19 3.64 -4.11
CA ASP A 35 -4.44 4.65 -4.84
C ASP A 35 -3.21 5.03 -4.00
N GLU A 36 -2.08 4.42 -4.33
CA GLU A 36 -0.79 4.62 -3.63
C GLU A 36 -0.46 6.11 -3.50
N PHE A 37 -0.65 6.86 -4.58
CA PHE A 37 -0.32 8.27 -4.64
C PHE A 37 -1.20 9.11 -3.70
N LYS A 38 -2.50 8.79 -3.59
CA LYS A 38 -3.40 9.41 -2.61
C LYS A 38 -3.08 9.00 -1.18
N THR A 39 -2.75 7.73 -0.95
CA THR A 39 -2.32 7.30 0.39
C THR A 39 -1.08 8.04 0.84
N LEU A 40 -0.13 8.34 -0.05
CA LEU A 40 1.11 9.04 0.31
C LEU A 40 0.94 10.54 0.57
N THR A 41 -0.16 11.14 0.10
CA THR A 41 -0.42 12.57 0.33
C THR A 41 -1.08 12.83 1.68
N TRP A 42 -1.64 11.80 2.31
CA TRP A 42 -2.34 11.91 3.59
C TRP A 42 -1.38 11.72 4.78
N TYR A 43 -1.40 12.66 5.73
CA TYR A 43 -0.66 12.52 6.99
C TYR A 43 -1.59 12.18 8.15
N LEU A 44 -1.49 10.94 8.64
CA LEU A 44 -2.33 10.38 9.72
C LEU A 44 -2.39 11.23 10.99
N TYR A 45 -1.28 11.87 11.37
CA TYR A 45 -1.21 12.59 12.65
C TYR A 45 -1.97 13.91 12.68
N CYS A 46 -2.30 14.49 11.52
CA CYS A 46 -2.97 15.80 11.46
C CYS A 46 -4.33 15.79 10.80
N GLY A 47 -4.73 14.69 10.16
CA GLY A 47 -6.05 14.50 9.53
C GLY A 47 -6.37 15.41 8.33
N GLU A 48 -5.70 16.56 8.20
CA GLU A 48 -6.06 17.64 7.26
C GLU A 48 -4.85 18.17 6.47
N GLY A 49 -3.65 17.65 6.71
CA GLY A 49 -2.41 18.13 6.10
C GLY A 49 -1.98 17.31 4.90
N GLN A 50 -1.76 17.99 3.77
CA GLN A 50 -1.06 17.41 2.62
C GLN A 50 0.45 17.37 2.88
N LEU A 51 1.07 16.24 2.54
CA LEU A 51 2.52 16.10 2.52
C LEU A 51 3.10 16.74 1.25
N LYS A 52 4.10 17.61 1.41
CA LYS A 52 4.91 18.08 0.28
C LYS A 52 5.67 16.89 -0.30
N LYS A 53 5.47 16.66 -1.59
CA LYS A 53 6.08 15.54 -2.35
C LYS A 53 7.60 15.60 -2.44
N PHE A 54 8.16 16.81 -2.28
CA PHE A 54 9.58 17.03 -2.43
C PHE A 54 10.09 17.93 -1.31
N LEU A 55 11.30 17.64 -0.88
CA LEU A 55 12.03 18.46 0.06
C LEU A 55 13.42 18.72 -0.50
N ASP A 56 13.82 19.99 -0.51
CA ASP A 56 15.19 20.36 -0.78
C ASP A 56 16.02 20.03 0.47
N ILE A 57 16.98 19.14 0.29
CA ILE A 57 17.89 18.68 1.34
C ILE A 57 19.33 18.92 0.89
N ASP A 58 20.22 19.09 1.85
CA ASP A 58 21.65 19.13 1.55
C ASP A 58 22.07 17.83 0.87
N ASN A 59 22.97 17.95 -0.10
CA ASN A 59 23.43 16.82 -0.85
C ASN A 59 24.13 15.83 0.09
N PRO A 60 23.60 14.60 0.24
CA PRO A 60 24.16 13.62 1.16
C PRO A 60 25.53 13.10 0.69
N ARG A 61 25.96 13.45 -0.54
CA ARG A 61 27.26 13.07 -1.09
C ARG A 61 28.25 14.21 -0.84
N PRO A 62 29.19 14.09 0.13
CA PRO A 62 30.08 15.20 0.51
C PRO A 62 30.90 15.72 -0.67
N HIS A 63 31.41 14.82 -1.51
CA HIS A 63 32.20 15.18 -2.70
C HIS A 63 31.42 15.96 -3.77
N ARG A 64 30.08 15.99 -3.71
CA ARG A 64 29.24 16.75 -4.65
C ARG A 64 28.67 18.03 -4.03
N GLN A 65 28.92 18.30 -2.76
CA GLN A 65 28.35 19.47 -2.08
C GLN A 65 28.88 20.79 -2.64
N ALA A 66 30.14 20.82 -3.12
CA ALA A 66 30.72 22.03 -3.71
C ALA A 66 30.03 22.43 -5.03
N GLU A 67 29.66 21.46 -5.86
CA GLU A 67 29.05 21.69 -7.18
C GLU A 67 27.52 21.72 -7.10
N MET A 68 26.94 20.85 -6.28
CA MET A 68 25.50 20.68 -6.10
C MET A 68 25.19 20.58 -4.61
N PRO A 69 25.11 21.72 -3.89
CA PRO A 69 24.93 21.72 -2.43
C PRO A 69 23.55 21.23 -2.00
N VAL A 70 22.52 21.48 -2.80
CA VAL A 70 21.12 21.15 -2.47
C VAL A 70 20.55 20.22 -3.53
N ILE A 71 19.88 19.17 -3.10
CA ILE A 71 19.16 18.23 -3.97
C ILE A 71 17.68 18.18 -3.60
N ARG A 72 16.84 18.04 -4.63
CA ARG A 72 15.42 17.80 -4.44
C ARG A 72 15.18 16.32 -4.15
N SER A 73 14.80 15.99 -2.92
CA SER A 73 14.53 14.62 -2.48
C SER A 73 13.07 14.23 -2.66
N HIS A 74 12.87 13.01 -3.14
CA HIS A 74 11.55 12.35 -3.27
C HIS A 74 11.26 11.38 -2.12
N ALA A 75 12.31 10.95 -1.42
CA ALA A 75 12.21 9.97 -0.33
C ALA A 75 11.76 10.60 0.99
N VAL A 76 11.75 11.93 1.04
CA VAL A 76 11.55 12.70 2.25
C VAL A 76 10.38 13.66 2.05
N LEU A 77 9.40 13.54 2.94
CA LEU A 77 8.17 14.31 2.93
C LEU A 77 8.16 15.30 4.10
N ARG A 78 7.48 16.43 3.88
CA ARG A 78 7.27 17.46 4.89
C ARG A 78 5.78 17.77 5.01
N CYS A 79 5.25 17.75 6.23
CA CYS A 79 3.86 18.12 6.46
C CYS A 79 3.71 19.65 6.31
N ASN A 80 2.75 20.10 5.50
CA ASN A 80 2.50 21.53 5.31
C ASN A 80 1.54 22.12 6.36
N ASN A 81 1.05 21.32 7.30
CA ASN A 81 0.08 21.77 8.31
C ASN A 81 0.81 22.45 9.48
N SER A 82 0.45 23.69 9.80
CA SER A 82 0.99 24.44 10.95
C SER A 82 0.69 23.77 12.29
N LYS A 83 -0.39 22.98 12.40
CA LYS A 83 -0.66 22.13 13.59
C LYS A 83 0.41 21.05 13.81
N CYS A 84 1.23 20.76 12.79
CA CYS A 84 2.38 19.85 12.88
C CYS A 84 3.70 20.56 13.17
N GLU A 85 3.74 21.90 13.18
CA GLU A 85 4.89 22.64 13.69
C GLU A 85 4.98 22.49 15.21
N GLY A 86 6.16 22.14 15.72
CA GLY A 86 6.41 22.17 17.17
C GLY A 86 6.21 20.87 17.94
N ARG A 87 5.79 19.76 17.30
CA ARG A 87 5.82 18.44 17.96
C ARG A 87 7.21 17.84 18.13
N MET A 88 8.24 18.45 17.55
CA MET A 88 9.63 18.08 17.76
C MET A 88 10.41 19.34 18.11
N VAL A 89 10.85 19.42 19.37
CA VAL A 89 11.82 20.41 19.82
C VAL A 89 13.18 19.88 19.37
N ASN A 90 13.84 20.55 18.44
CA ASN A 90 15.25 20.27 18.19
C ASN A 90 16.03 20.77 19.41
N SER A 91 16.55 19.83 20.21
CA SER A 91 17.25 20.09 21.48
C SER A 91 18.41 21.08 21.37
N THR A 92 18.92 21.29 20.15
CA THR A 92 20.07 22.16 19.86
C THR A 92 19.69 23.63 19.59
N ILE A 93 18.44 23.92 19.18
CA ILE A 93 18.06 25.27 18.66
C ILE A 93 16.82 25.84 19.36
N GLY A 94 16.05 25.05 20.11
CA GLY A 94 14.85 25.54 20.80
C GLY A 94 13.72 26.03 19.87
N ARG A 95 13.87 25.83 18.55
CA ARG A 95 12.85 26.16 17.55
C ARG A 95 11.95 24.95 17.28
N SER A 96 10.66 25.22 17.16
CA SER A 96 9.68 24.31 16.56
C SER A 96 10.05 24.03 15.11
N CYS A 97 10.57 22.85 14.81
CA CYS A 97 10.83 22.43 13.44
C CYS A 97 9.67 21.59 12.91
N GLN A 98 9.35 21.75 11.63
CA GLN A 98 8.41 20.86 10.96
C GLN A 98 9.00 19.45 10.89
N ARG A 99 8.18 18.45 11.22
CA ARG A 99 8.62 17.05 11.20
C ARG A 99 8.92 16.62 9.76
N ILE A 100 10.17 16.25 9.52
CA ILE A 100 10.62 15.60 8.30
C ILE A 100 10.32 14.11 8.42
N ILE A 101 9.75 13.49 7.39
CA ILE A 101 9.26 12.13 7.45
C ILE A 101 9.72 11.33 6.24
N ASN A 102 10.18 10.09 6.47
CA ASN A 102 10.48 9.17 5.38
C ASN A 102 9.17 8.70 4.71
N HIS A 103 9.18 8.70 3.38
CA HIS A 103 8.09 8.29 2.52
C HIS A 103 7.59 6.86 2.79
N ASN A 104 8.51 5.90 2.88
CA ASN A 104 8.16 4.47 3.00
C ASN A 104 7.38 4.11 4.28
N PRO A 105 7.83 4.51 5.49
CA PRO A 105 7.08 4.22 6.70
C PRO A 105 5.72 4.93 6.73
N ILE A 106 5.59 6.12 6.13
CA ILE A 106 4.29 6.78 5.98
C ILE A 106 3.34 5.96 5.10
N ALA A 107 3.83 5.49 3.95
CA ALA A 107 3.06 4.62 3.07
C ALA A 107 2.54 3.39 3.84
N CYS A 108 3.44 2.69 4.53
CA CYS A 108 3.10 1.51 5.32
C CYS A 108 2.05 1.81 6.40
N LEU A 109 2.18 2.92 7.13
CA LEU A 109 1.20 3.32 8.14
C LEU A 109 -0.16 3.64 7.53
N ASN A 110 -0.19 4.32 6.38
CA ASN A 110 -1.43 4.65 5.68
C ASN A 110 -2.12 3.41 5.10
N PHE A 111 -1.35 2.47 4.54
CA PHE A 111 -1.89 1.18 4.11
C PHE A 111 -2.48 0.41 5.28
N ARG A 112 -1.75 0.31 6.39
CA ARG A 112 -2.24 -0.35 7.59
C ARG A 112 -3.52 0.28 8.10
N TYR A 113 -3.56 1.61 8.24
CA TYR A 113 -4.76 2.32 8.68
C TYR A 113 -5.96 2.06 7.77
N THR A 114 -5.75 2.05 6.45
CA THR A 114 -6.80 1.75 5.47
C THR A 114 -7.29 0.30 5.61
N VAL A 115 -6.37 -0.66 5.74
CA VAL A 115 -6.70 -2.08 5.90
C VAL A 115 -7.42 -2.34 7.23
N ASP A 116 -6.97 -1.73 8.32
CA ASP A 116 -7.60 -1.84 9.64
C ASP A 116 -9.03 -1.26 9.62
N GLY A 117 -9.25 -0.14 8.92
CA GLY A 117 -10.57 0.47 8.76
C GLY A 117 -11.53 -0.30 7.84
N LEU A 118 -11.02 -1.13 6.93
CA LEU A 118 -11.82 -1.96 6.02
C LEU A 118 -12.15 -3.35 6.58
N GLN A 119 -11.48 -3.78 7.67
CA GLN A 119 -11.77 -5.08 8.28
C GLN A 119 -13.10 -5.03 9.04
N GLU A 120 -14.10 -5.74 8.53
CA GLU A 120 -15.31 -6.04 9.29
C GLU A 120 -14.92 -6.86 10.54
N HIS A 121 -15.17 -6.29 11.72
CA HIS A 121 -14.85 -6.87 13.03
C HIS A 121 -13.36 -7.02 13.40
N GLY A 122 -12.43 -6.48 12.59
CA GLY A 122 -10.98 -6.54 12.89
C GLY A 122 -10.37 -7.94 12.82
N SER A 123 -11.07 -8.88 12.18
CA SER A 123 -10.66 -10.28 12.03
C SER A 123 -10.28 -10.61 10.60
N VAL A 124 -9.23 -11.43 10.43
CA VAL A 124 -8.81 -11.94 9.12
C VAL A 124 -9.92 -12.86 8.57
N PRO A 125 -10.28 -12.79 7.28
CA PRO A 125 -11.28 -13.68 6.70
C PRO A 125 -10.92 -15.14 6.91
N GLU A 126 -11.92 -15.98 7.22
CA GLU A 126 -11.73 -17.40 7.54
C GLU A 126 -10.95 -18.15 6.45
N LEU A 127 -11.20 -17.82 5.18
CA LEU A 127 -10.48 -18.39 4.03
C LEU A 127 -8.97 -18.11 4.01
N PHE A 128 -8.49 -17.10 4.75
CA PHE A 128 -7.06 -16.80 4.92
C PHE A 128 -6.52 -17.23 6.28
N MET A 129 -7.37 -17.72 7.18
CA MET A 129 -6.92 -18.29 8.44
C MET A 129 -6.22 -19.62 8.17
N ARG A 130 -5.08 -19.85 8.82
CA ARG A 130 -4.53 -21.21 8.86
C ARG A 130 -5.51 -22.09 9.64
N PRO A 131 -5.80 -23.31 9.15
CA PRO A 131 -6.51 -24.30 9.94
C PRO A 131 -5.78 -24.45 11.28
N ARG A 132 -6.48 -24.18 12.38
CA ARG A 132 -5.95 -24.51 13.70
C ARG A 132 -5.81 -26.03 13.71
N ARG A 133 -4.60 -26.54 13.96
CA ARG A 133 -4.43 -27.96 14.29
C ARG A 133 -5.16 -28.18 15.62
N ALA A 134 -6.42 -28.59 15.57
CA ALA A 134 -7.01 -29.33 16.67
C ALA A 134 -6.11 -30.56 16.86
N GLY A 135 -5.66 -30.80 18.09
CA GLY A 135 -4.63 -31.79 18.39
C GLY A 135 -4.85 -33.10 17.63
N ASN A 136 -3.76 -33.62 17.04
CA ASN A 136 -3.59 -34.95 16.46
C ASN A 136 -4.88 -35.72 16.09
N VAL A 137 -5.67 -35.18 15.17
CA VAL A 137 -6.61 -36.00 14.40
C VAL A 137 -6.36 -35.70 12.94
N SER A 138 -5.86 -36.71 12.22
CA SER A 138 -5.70 -36.66 10.77
C SER A 138 -7.07 -36.49 10.13
N ALA A 139 -7.43 -35.25 9.79
CA ALA A 139 -8.57 -35.00 8.93
C ALA A 139 -8.25 -35.57 7.55
N ALA A 140 -8.95 -36.64 7.16
CA ALA A 140 -8.89 -37.16 5.81
C ALA A 140 -9.25 -36.02 4.83
N ALA A 141 -8.42 -35.87 3.79
CA ALA A 141 -8.66 -34.89 2.74
C ALA A 141 -10.07 -35.08 2.16
N PRO A 142 -10.84 -34.00 1.89
CA PRO A 142 -12.06 -34.12 1.12
C PRO A 142 -11.68 -34.74 -0.23
N TYR A 143 -12.37 -35.81 -0.61
CA TYR A 143 -12.23 -36.39 -1.94
C TYR A 143 -12.61 -35.31 -2.97
N ASP A 144 -11.62 -34.72 -3.62
CA ASP A 144 -11.81 -33.96 -4.84
C ASP A 144 -12.24 -34.95 -5.92
N GLY A 145 -13.56 -35.09 -6.07
CA GLY A 145 -14.16 -35.91 -7.12
C GLY A 145 -13.54 -35.57 -8.47
N LEU A 146 -12.96 -36.57 -9.13
CA LEU A 146 -12.40 -36.44 -10.47
C LEU A 146 -13.42 -35.82 -11.42
N PRO A 147 -13.02 -34.88 -12.30
CA PRO A 147 -13.94 -34.30 -13.26
C PRO A 147 -14.42 -35.38 -14.22
N MET A 148 -15.74 -35.66 -14.22
CA MET A 148 -16.36 -36.52 -15.22
C MET A 148 -16.08 -35.96 -16.62
N ARG A 149 -15.29 -36.71 -17.38
CA ARG A 149 -15.04 -36.53 -18.80
C ARG A 149 -16.39 -36.71 -19.53
N ARG A 150 -17.03 -35.61 -19.91
CA ARG A 150 -18.17 -35.66 -20.84
C ARG A 150 -17.63 -36.17 -22.18
N GLN A 151 -17.94 -37.41 -22.51
CA GLN A 151 -17.83 -37.89 -23.89
C GLN A 151 -18.87 -37.13 -24.71
N GLN A 152 -18.42 -36.34 -25.68
CA GLN A 152 -19.27 -35.93 -26.79
C GLN A 152 -19.43 -37.16 -27.69
N THR A 153 -20.67 -37.54 -27.94
CA THR A 153 -21.02 -38.42 -29.07
C THR A 153 -21.45 -37.51 -30.22
N GLU A 154 -21.05 -37.92 -31.43
CA GLU A 154 -21.31 -37.27 -32.72
C GLU A 154 -22.79 -36.98 -33.00
#